data_AF-A0AA37LQL2-F1
#
_entry.id   AF-A0AA37LQL2-F1
#
_cell.length_a   1.000
_cell.length_b   1.000
_cell.length_c   1.000
_cell.angle_alpha   90.00
_cell.angle_beta   90.00
_cell.angle_gamma   90.00
#
_symmetry.space_group_name_H-M   'P 1'
#
loop_
_entity.id
_entity.type
_entity.pdbx_description
1 polymer ?
#
loop_
_entity_poly.entity_id
_entity_poly.type
_entity_poly.pdbx_seq_one_letter_code
_entity_poly.pdbx_strand_id
1 'polypeptide(L)'
;MADFAALRNVYKVQIPEFFNGQRIWFKGQDVVDGYIKNVVPQAVPNKTIRISKIDGGSGGLQIVIPPGLLNSNGGGLGITASCKKTEEELPSVNVAFQEWPKLFGSL
;
A
#
# COMPACT_ATOMS: atom_id res chain seq x y z
N MET A 1 13.59 2.08 10.29
CA MET A 1 13.92 2.34 8.89
C MET A 1 13.55 1.13 8.09
N ALA A 2 12.69 1.28 7.07
CA ALA A 2 12.50 0.23 6.07
C ALA A 2 13.75 0.13 5.19
N ASP A 3 14.12 -1.09 4.79
CA ASP A 3 15.14 -1.26 3.75
C ASP A 3 14.59 -0.63 2.46
N PHE A 4 15.15 0.53 2.10
CA PHE A 4 14.71 1.29 0.94
C PHE A 4 14.86 0.47 -0.35
N ALA A 5 15.85 -0.42 -0.43
CA ALA A 5 16.00 -1.32 -1.57
C ALA A 5 14.90 -2.38 -1.61
N ALA A 6 14.49 -2.91 -0.45
CA ALA A 6 13.36 -3.84 -0.38
C ALA A 6 12.05 -3.15 -0.79
N LEU A 7 11.80 -1.92 -0.29
CA LEU A 7 10.62 -1.16 -0.65
C LEU A 7 10.55 -0.89 -2.15
N ARG A 8 11.67 -0.59 -2.83
CA ARG A 8 11.69 -0.36 -4.29
C ARG A 8 11.26 -1.58 -5.10
N ASN A 9 11.49 -2.78 -4.59
CA ASN A 9 11.27 -4.02 -5.32
C ASN A 9 9.88 -4.63 -5.12
N VAL A 10 9.17 -4.20 -4.08
CA VAL A 10 7.80 -4.65 -3.77
C VAL A 10 6.77 -3.99 -4.69
N TYR A 11 5.81 -4.77 -5.18
CA TYR A 11 4.67 -4.23 -5.92
C TYR A 11 3.80 -3.36 -5.02
N LYS A 12 3.34 -2.22 -5.55
CA LYS A 12 2.31 -1.38 -4.93
C LYS A 12 1.15 -1.23 -5.89
N VAL A 13 -0.06 -1.29 -5.35
CA VAL A 13 -1.27 -1.12 -6.15
C VAL A 13 -2.18 -0.07 -5.52
N GLN A 14 -2.62 0.88 -6.32
CA GLN A 14 -3.66 1.83 -5.98
C GLN A 14 -5.02 1.14 -6.12
N ILE A 15 -5.78 1.05 -5.04
CA ILE A 15 -7.08 0.38 -4.98
C ILE A 15 -8.18 1.45 -5.07
N PRO A 16 -8.82 1.63 -6.24
CA PRO A 16 -9.93 2.57 -6.39
C PRO A 16 -11.15 2.08 -5.60
N GLU A 17 -12.10 2.96 -5.34
CA GLU A 17 -13.37 2.53 -4.74
C GLU A 17 -14.20 1.69 -5.72
N PHE A 18 -14.16 2.05 -7.00
CA PHE A 18 -14.91 1.40 -8.08
C PHE A 18 -13.96 0.90 -9.17
N PHE A 19 -14.27 -0.27 -9.72
CA PHE A 19 -13.60 -0.84 -10.87
C PHE A 19 -14.64 -1.53 -11.77
N ASN A 20 -14.61 -1.26 -13.08
CA ASN A 20 -15.58 -1.77 -14.05
C ASN A 20 -17.06 -1.58 -13.63
N GLY A 21 -17.38 -0.41 -13.06
CA GLY A 21 -18.73 -0.09 -12.59
C GLY A 21 -19.17 -0.79 -11.31
N GLN A 22 -18.29 -1.58 -10.67
CA GLN A 22 -18.57 -2.27 -9.42
C GLN A 22 -17.75 -1.67 -8.28
N ARG A 23 -18.38 -1.48 -7.12
CA ARG A 23 -17.67 -1.10 -5.90
C ARG A 23 -16.81 -2.27 -5.45
N ILE A 24 -15.50 -2.07 -5.29
CA ILE A 24 -14.55 -3.11 -4.85
C ILE A 24 -14.22 -2.99 -3.36
N TRP A 25 -14.28 -1.78 -2.79
CA TRP A 25 -14.12 -1.60 -1.36
C TRP A 25 -15.22 -2.33 -0.58
N PHE A 26 -14.86 -2.84 0.60
CA PHE A 26 -15.74 -3.56 1.51
C PHE A 26 -16.36 -4.87 0.95
N LYS A 27 -15.99 -5.30 -0.26
CA LYS A 27 -16.46 -6.57 -0.86
C LYS A 27 -15.70 -7.82 -0.42
N GLY A 28 -14.72 -7.66 0.47
CA GLY A 28 -13.87 -8.74 0.94
C GLY A 28 -12.54 -8.83 0.20
N GLN A 29 -11.66 -9.65 0.77
CA GLN A 29 -10.27 -9.77 0.34
C GLN A 29 -10.14 -10.31 -1.10
N ASP A 30 -10.94 -11.30 -1.48
CA ASP A 30 -10.85 -11.97 -2.79
C ASP A 30 -11.09 -11.00 -3.96
N VAL A 31 -11.99 -10.03 -3.79
CA VAL A 31 -12.26 -9.01 -4.81
C VAL A 31 -11.06 -8.07 -4.97
N VAL A 32 -10.44 -7.66 -3.86
CA VAL A 32 -9.24 -6.81 -3.89
C VAL A 32 -8.04 -7.56 -4.47
N ASP A 33 -7.88 -8.82 -4.11
CA ASP A 33 -6.80 -9.67 -4.61
C ASP A 33 -6.98 -9.96 -6.12
N GLY A 34 -8.21 -10.16 -6.57
CA GLY A 34 -8.57 -10.26 -7.99
C GLY A 34 -8.25 -8.97 -8.76
N TYR A 35 -8.54 -7.81 -8.19
CA TYR A 35 -8.16 -6.52 -8.78
C TYR A 35 -6.62 -6.38 -8.88
N ILE A 36 -5.89 -6.70 -7.80
CA ILE A 36 -4.41 -6.67 -7.79
C ILE A 36 -3.86 -7.55 -8.93
N LYS A 37 -4.40 -8.76 -9.09
CA LYS A 37 -4.02 -9.69 -10.16
C LYS A 37 -4.42 -9.22 -11.56
N ASN A 38 -5.52 -8.46 -11.68
CA ASN A 38 -5.93 -7.89 -12.95
C ASN A 38 -4.95 -6.81 -13.43
N VAL A 39 -4.57 -5.89 -12.54
CA VAL A 39 -3.68 -4.78 -12.89
C VAL A 39 -2.21 -5.21 -12.96
N VAL A 40 -1.80 -6.15 -12.09
CA VAL A 40 -0.44 -6.67 -12.03
C VAL A 40 -0.48 -8.20 -11.91
N PRO A 41 -0.58 -8.94 -13.02
CA PRO A 41 -0.71 -10.41 -13.00
C PRO A 41 0.37 -11.13 -12.18
N GLN A 42 1.60 -10.59 -12.20
CA GLN A 42 2.76 -11.13 -11.49
C GLN A 42 2.79 -10.78 -9.98
N ALA A 43 1.91 -9.90 -9.51
CA ALA A 43 1.89 -9.51 -8.10
C ALA A 43 1.37 -10.65 -7.22
N VAL A 44 1.96 -10.84 -6.04
CA VAL A 44 1.42 -11.73 -5.01
C VAL A 44 0.64 -10.85 -4.03
N PRO A 45 -0.69 -10.97 -3.90
CA PRO A 45 -1.49 -10.03 -3.10
C PRO A 45 -1.05 -9.91 -1.64
N ASN A 46 -0.65 -11.03 -1.01
CA ASN A 46 -0.09 -11.04 0.35
C ASN A 46 1.35 -10.46 0.45
N LYS A 47 1.94 -10.05 -0.68
CA LYS A 47 3.25 -9.37 -0.76
C LYS A 47 3.18 -8.08 -1.58
N THR A 48 2.00 -7.46 -1.66
CA THR A 48 1.77 -6.25 -2.47
C THR A 48 1.20 -5.13 -1.61
N ILE A 49 1.94 -4.03 -1.48
CA ILE A 49 1.48 -2.85 -0.74
C ILE A 49 0.23 -2.29 -1.43
N ARG A 50 -0.75 -1.87 -0.63
CA ARG A 50 -2.01 -1.32 -1.13
C ARG A 50 -2.11 0.14 -0.72
N ILE A 51 -2.50 0.99 -1.63
CA ILE A 51 -2.71 2.42 -1.40
C ILE A 51 -4.15 2.72 -1.79
N SER A 52 -4.92 3.36 -0.92
CA SER A 52 -6.29 3.78 -1.24
C SER A 52 -6.60 5.12 -0.62
N LYS A 53 -7.67 5.76 -1.08
CA LYS A 53 -8.25 6.91 -0.38
C LYS A 53 -8.87 6.44 0.94
N ILE A 54 -8.95 7.33 1.91
CA ILE A 54 -9.69 7.11 3.16
C ILE A 54 -11.16 7.43 2.88
N ASP A 55 -12.05 6.47 3.11
CA ASP A 55 -13.50 6.68 2.98
C ASP A 55 -13.97 7.76 3.96
N GLY A 56 -14.83 8.67 3.49
CA GLY A 56 -15.34 9.80 4.29
C GLY A 56 -14.31 10.88 4.69
N GLY A 57 -13.06 10.80 4.22
CA GLY A 57 -12.00 11.77 4.53
C GLY A 57 -11.86 12.90 3.50
N SER A 58 -11.18 13.99 3.88
CA SER A 58 -10.89 15.16 3.03
C SER A 58 -9.75 14.94 2.01
N GLY A 59 -9.64 13.73 1.44
CA GLY A 59 -8.62 13.40 0.45
C GLY A 59 -7.35 12.74 1.01
N GLY A 60 -7.38 12.29 2.26
CA GLY A 60 -6.29 11.49 2.85
C GLY A 60 -6.11 10.14 2.15
N LEU A 61 -4.88 9.65 2.11
CA LEU A 61 -4.53 8.31 1.65
C LEU A 61 -4.21 7.40 2.84
N GLN A 62 -4.48 6.12 2.67
CA GLN A 62 -4.07 5.05 3.58
C GLN A 62 -3.19 4.05 2.85
N ILE A 63 -2.32 3.40 3.61
CA ILE A 63 -1.42 2.35 3.11
C ILE A 63 -1.62 1.10 3.95
N VAL A 64 -1.84 -0.02 3.27
CA VAL A 64 -1.80 -1.34 3.89
C VAL A 64 -0.51 -2.02 3.50
N ILE A 65 0.21 -2.48 4.52
CA ILE A 65 1.39 -3.32 4.38
C ILE A 65 0.96 -4.76 4.68
N PRO A 66 0.87 -5.64 3.67
CA PRO A 66 0.50 -7.03 3.89
C PRO A 66 1.41 -7.76 4.88
N PRO A 67 0.86 -8.72 5.66
CA PRO A 67 1.64 -9.53 6.59
C PRO A 67 2.81 -10.26 5.92
N GLY A 68 2.66 -10.73 4.68
CA GLY A 68 3.72 -11.43 3.96
C GLY A 68 4.94 -10.57 3.59
N LEU A 69 4.91 -9.26 3.87
CA LEU A 69 6.06 -8.34 3.74
C LEU A 69 6.78 -8.09 5.07
N LEU A 70 6.17 -8.43 6.20
CA LEU A 70 6.77 -8.23 7.51
C LEU A 70 7.95 -9.19 7.71
N ASN A 71 9.03 -8.71 8.31
CA ASN A 71 10.22 -9.53 8.57
C ASN A 71 9.90 -10.76 9.42
N SER A 72 8.98 -10.65 10.38
CA SER A 72 8.51 -11.78 11.20
C SER A 72 7.92 -12.92 10.38
N ASN A 73 7.48 -12.64 9.15
CA ASN A 73 6.85 -13.58 8.23
C ASN A 73 7.75 -13.89 7.01
N GLY A 74 9.06 -13.61 7.10
CA GLY A 74 10.02 -13.79 6.00
C GLY A 74 9.87 -12.79 4.84
N GLY A 75 9.20 -11.65 5.08
CA GLY A 75 8.77 -10.72 4.04
C GLY A 75 9.77 -9.63 3.62
N GLY A 76 10.92 -9.53 4.28
CA GLY A 76 12.07 -8.74 3.80
C GLY A 76 11.91 -7.22 3.75
N LEU A 77 10.73 -6.63 3.99
CA LEU A 77 10.52 -5.18 3.91
C LEU A 77 11.07 -4.43 5.14
N GLY A 78 11.18 -5.12 6.27
CA GLY A 78 11.78 -4.62 7.52
C GLY A 78 11.31 -3.25 7.97
N ILE A 79 10.06 -3.11 8.40
CA ILE A 79 9.54 -1.80 8.80
C ILE A 79 9.85 -1.52 10.27
N THR A 80 10.19 -0.26 10.56
CA THR A 80 10.22 0.24 11.94
C THR A 80 9.26 1.42 12.02
N ALA A 81 8.33 1.37 12.95
CA ALA A 81 7.57 2.53 13.37
C ALA A 81 8.21 3.09 14.64
N SER A 82 8.28 4.41 14.75
CA SER A 82 8.71 5.09 15.96
C SER A 82 7.66 6.12 16.33
N CYS A 83 7.18 6.08 17.57
CA CYS A 83 6.31 7.12 18.10
C CYS A 83 7.17 8.34 18.45
N LYS A 84 6.66 9.52 18.11
CA LYS A 84 7.21 10.80 18.56
C LYS A 84 6.29 11.40 19.60
N LYS A 85 6.85 12.19 20.52
CA LYS A 85 6.10 12.78 21.62
C LYS A 85 5.29 13.98 21.15
N THR A 86 5.80 14.71 20.16
CA THR A 86 5.12 15.86 19.58
C THR A 86 5.13 15.80 18.05
N GLU A 87 4.29 16.62 17.41
CA GLU A 87 4.19 16.67 15.94
C GLU A 87 5.44 17.28 15.31
N GLU A 88 6.08 18.25 15.97
CA GLU A 88 7.30 18.90 15.50
C GLU A 88 8.50 17.95 15.43
N GLU A 89 8.45 16.84 16.18
CA GLU A 89 9.45 15.77 16.13
C GLU A 89 9.25 14.81 14.96
N LEU A 90 8.11 14.88 14.26
CA LEU A 90 7.86 14.11 13.05
C LEU A 90 8.64 14.72 11.88
N PRO A 91 9.19 13.89 10.98
CA PRO A 91 9.84 14.41 9.78
C PRO A 91 8.83 15.18 8.93
N SER A 92 9.19 16.39 8.49
CA SER A 92 8.38 17.26 7.63
C SER A 92 8.34 16.83 6.16
N VAL A 93 8.56 15.54 5.91
CA VAL A 93 8.73 14.98 4.56
C VAL A 93 7.37 14.58 4.01
N ASN A 94 6.97 15.21 2.90
CA ASN A 94 5.86 14.72 2.09
C ASN A 94 6.30 13.47 1.32
N VAL A 95 5.60 12.36 1.53
CA VAL A 95 5.90 11.12 0.80
C VAL A 95 5.22 11.17 -0.56
N ALA A 96 6.00 11.37 -1.61
CA ALA A 96 5.53 11.36 -3.00
C ALA A 96 5.31 9.91 -3.50
N PHE A 97 4.23 9.26 -3.05
CA PHE A 97 3.93 7.86 -3.41
C PHE A 97 3.86 7.63 -4.93
N GLN A 98 3.45 8.65 -5.68
CA GLN A 98 3.34 8.61 -7.15
C GLN A 98 4.70 8.36 -7.83
N GLU A 99 5.80 8.71 -7.17
CA GLU A 99 7.16 8.50 -7.67
C GLU A 99 7.73 7.13 -7.28
N TRP A 100 6.95 6.30 -6.56
CA TRP A 100 7.42 5.00 -6.13
C TRP A 100 7.53 4.04 -7.31
N PRO A 101 8.65 3.30 -7.44
CA PRO A 101 8.77 2.29 -8.47
C PRO A 101 7.81 1.12 -8.19
N LYS A 102 7.37 0.46 -9.27
CA LYS A 102 6.40 -0.64 -9.23
C LYS A 102 5.06 -0.24 -8.58
N LEU A 103 4.64 1.01 -8.78
CA LEU A 103 3.29 1.47 -8.49
C LEU A 103 2.40 1.20 -9.72
N PHE A 104 1.23 0.63 -9.48
CA PHE A 104 0.26 0.31 -10.51
C PHE A 104 -1.16 0.68 -10.06
N GLY A 105 -2.08 0.73 -11.01
CA GLY A 105 -3.48 1.09 -10.76
C GLY A 105 -3.70 2.59 -10.73
N SER A 106 -4.92 2.99 -10.38
CA SER A 106 -5.36 4.38 -10.26
C SER A 106 -6.46 4.49 -9.20
N LEU A 107 -6.51 5.62 -8.48
CA LEU A 107 -7.48 5.89 -7.40
C LEU A 107 -8.81 6.48 -7.87
#